data_AF-A0A4U0H8Y1-F1
#
_entry.id   AF-A0A4U0H8Y1-F1
#
_cell.length_a   1.000
_cell.length_b   1.000
_cell.length_c   1.000
_cell.angle_alpha   90.00
_cell.angle_beta   90.00
_cell.angle_gamma   90.00
#
_symmetry.space_group_name_H-M   'P 1'
#
loop_
_entity.id
_entity.type
_entity.pdbx_description
1 polymer ?
#
loop_
_entity_poly.entity_id
_entity_poly.type
_entity_poly.pdbx_seq_one_letter_code
_entity_poly.pdbx_strand_id
1 'polypeptide(L)'
;MKGKTDRDLMAEEVESIKFFRPSLFNGNRIDKRFLEKIAAIIHRLADMLSVSRFKNLRNFDSLLVILTIVHVATFSSKRIYIYKTEEIKKIA
;
A
#
# COMPACT_ATOMS: atom_id res chain seq x y z
N MET A 1 11.18 3.92 -8.82
CA MET A 1 11.12 5.27 -8.22
C MET A 1 10.83 5.25 -6.71
N LYS A 2 9.87 4.47 -6.17
CA LYS A 2 9.53 4.46 -4.73
C LYS A 2 10.71 4.18 -3.76
N GLY A 3 11.55 3.19 -4.05
CA GLY A 3 12.65 2.83 -3.15
C GLY A 3 13.80 3.84 -3.06
N LYS A 4 13.88 4.84 -3.96
CA LYS A 4 14.90 5.88 -3.88
C LYS A 4 14.49 6.96 -2.89
N THR A 5 13.26 7.45 -2.98
CA THR A 5 12.67 8.43 -2.05
C THR A 5 12.71 7.96 -0.61
N ASP A 6 12.37 6.69 -0.33
CA ASP A 6 12.41 6.17 1.03
C ASP A 6 13.84 6.20 1.61
N ARG A 7 14.85 5.90 0.80
CA ARG A 7 16.26 5.95 1.24
C ARG A 7 16.74 7.38 1.46
N ASP A 8 16.37 8.28 0.55
CA ASP A 8 16.73 9.70 0.64
C ASP A 8 16.10 10.32 1.90
N LEU A 9 14.85 9.99 2.22
CA LEU A 9 14.17 10.44 3.45
C LEU A 9 14.76 9.83 4.73
N MET A 10 15.22 8.57 4.69
CA MET A 10 15.90 7.96 5.83
C MET A 10 17.28 8.57 6.12
N ALA A 11 17.87 9.26 5.15
CA ALA A 11 19.16 9.93 5.30
C ALA A 11 19.03 11.33 5.92
N GLU A 12 17.82 11.87 6.03
CA GLU A 12 17.53 13.14 6.69
C GLU A 12 17.38 12.96 8.21
N GLU A 13 17.85 13.93 9.00
CA GLU A 13 17.78 13.90 10.48
C GLU A 13 16.39 14.28 11.02
N VAL A 14 15.37 13.53 10.61
CA VAL A 14 13.99 13.73 11.08
C VAL A 14 13.74 12.87 12.33
N GLU A 15 13.14 13.45 13.37
CA GLU A 15 12.94 12.77 14.67
C GLU A 15 12.13 11.46 14.56
N SER A 16 11.21 11.37 13.59
CA SER A 16 10.42 10.17 13.33
C SER A 16 9.93 10.13 11.89
N ILE A 17 10.06 8.99 11.23
CA ILE A 17 9.55 8.75 9.88
C ILE A 17 8.78 7.44 9.86
N LYS A 18 7.54 7.47 9.38
CA LYS A 18 6.66 6.29 9.33
C LYS A 18 6.23 6.04 7.90
N PHE A 19 6.71 4.96 7.32
CA PHE A 19 6.42 4.56 5.95
C PHE A 19 5.24 3.58 5.92
N PHE A 20 4.19 3.91 5.17
CA PHE A 20 3.03 3.05 4.97
C PHE A 20 3.12 2.38 3.60
N ARG A 21 3.29 1.06 3.57
CA ARG A 21 3.39 0.25 2.35
C ARG A 21 2.24 -0.75 2.24
N PRO A 22 1.00 -0.27 1.99
CA PRO A 22 -0.14 -1.15 1.74
C PRO A 22 0.00 -1.88 0.41
N SER A 23 -0.76 -2.97 0.25
CA SER A 23 -1.01 -3.57 -1.05
C SER A 23 -1.88 -2.64 -1.91
N LEU A 24 -2.19 -3.05 -3.14
CA LEU A 24 -2.97 -2.25 -4.08
C LEU A 24 -4.27 -1.72 -3.43
N PHE A 25 -4.43 -0.39 -3.40
CA PHE A 25 -5.66 0.25 -2.93
C PHE A 25 -6.79 0.01 -3.93
N ASN A 26 -7.96 -0.34 -3.41
CA ASN A 26 -9.20 -0.24 -4.17
C ASN A 26 -10.00 0.98 -3.71
N GLY A 27 -10.37 1.81 -4.67
CA GLY A 27 -11.20 3.01 -4.51
C GLY A 27 -11.49 3.56 -5.90
N ASN A 28 -12.50 4.43 -6.03
CA ASN A 28 -12.88 5.05 -7.29
C ASN A 28 -11.77 6.01 -7.74
N ARG A 29 -10.69 5.46 -8.32
CA ARG A 29 -9.53 6.21 -8.79
C ARG A 29 -9.93 6.96 -10.05
N ILE A 30 -9.84 8.29 -9.99
CA ILE A 30 -10.15 9.19 -11.13
C ILE A 30 -9.08 9.07 -12.24
N ASP A 31 -7.95 8.41 -11.94
CA ASP A 31 -6.86 8.17 -12.89
C ASP A 31 -7.22 7.08 -13.93
N LYS A 32 -8.09 7.46 -14.86
CA LYS A 32 -8.32 6.79 -16.13
C LYS A 32 -7.05 6.82 -16.96
N ARG A 33 -6.16 5.83 -16.80
CA ARG A 33 -5.05 5.66 -17.76
C ARG A 33 -5.28 4.38 -18.52
N PHE A 34 -6.13 4.47 -19.55
CA PHE A 34 -6.24 3.72 -20.82
C PHE A 34 -5.83 2.22 -20.89
N LEU A 35 -4.72 1.84 -20.23
CA LEU A 35 -4.28 0.47 -19.98
C LEU A 35 -5.28 -0.38 -19.18
N GLU A 36 -6.22 0.22 -18.44
CA GLU A 36 -7.15 -0.53 -17.61
C GLU A 36 -8.06 -1.48 -18.41
N LYS A 37 -8.45 -1.11 -19.64
CA LYS A 37 -9.24 -1.99 -20.51
C LYS A 37 -8.43 -3.16 -21.07
N ILE A 38 -7.17 -2.93 -21.43
CA ILE A 38 -6.27 -3.98 -21.95
C ILE A 38 -5.83 -4.90 -20.79
N ALA A 39 -5.50 -4.31 -19.65
CA ALA A 39 -5.17 -5.02 -18.42
C ALA A 39 -6.38 -5.82 -17.91
N ALA A 40 -7.62 -5.32 -17.99
CA ALA A 40 -8.80 -6.09 -17.59
C ALA A 40 -9.00 -7.35 -18.44
N ILE A 41 -8.73 -7.28 -19.75
CA ILE A 41 -8.82 -8.45 -20.65
C ILE A 41 -7.70 -9.45 -20.33
N ILE A 42 -6.47 -8.97 -20.15
CA ILE A 42 -5.32 -9.82 -19.78
C ILE A 42 -5.51 -10.43 -18.39
N HIS A 43 -6.04 -9.66 -17.44
CA HIS A 43 -6.28 -10.08 -16.06
C HIS A 43 -7.38 -11.13 -15.99
N ARG A 44 -8.45 -11.00 -16.80
CA ARG A 44 -9.51 -12.02 -16.90
C ARG A 44 -8.99 -13.35 -17.46
N LEU A 45 -8.07 -13.29 -18.43
CA LEU A 45 -7.39 -14.48 -18.96
C LEU A 45 -6.41 -15.08 -17.94
N ALA A 46 -5.67 -14.24 -17.21
CA ALA A 46 -4.75 -14.67 -16.15
C ALA A 46 -5.46 -15.23 -14.92
N ASP A 47 -6.65 -14.71 -14.57
CA ASP A 47 -7.47 -15.16 -13.45
C ASP A 47 -8.09 -16.53 -13.75
N MET A 48 -8.49 -16.78 -15.00
CA MET A 48 -8.90 -18.12 -15.45
C MET A 48 -7.75 -19.13 -15.32
N LEU A 49 -6.50 -18.68 -15.47
CA LEU A 49 -5.30 -19.52 -15.34
C LEU A 49 -4.76 -19.61 -13.89
N SER A 50 -5.19 -18.70 -12.99
CA SER A 50 -4.66 -18.53 -11.63
C SER A 50 -5.56 -19.15 -10.57
N VAL A 51 -5.83 -20.44 -10.70
CA VAL A 51 -6.35 -21.22 -9.58
C VAL A 51 -5.20 -21.42 -8.58
N SER A 52 -5.27 -20.71 -7.44
CA SER A 52 -4.56 -20.93 -6.16
C SER A 52 -3.33 -20.06 -5.80
N ARG A 53 -2.38 -19.72 -6.70
CA ARG A 53 -1.07 -19.16 -6.27
C ARG A 53 -0.98 -17.64 -5.99
N PHE A 54 -1.98 -16.83 -6.37
CA PHE A 54 -1.91 -15.35 -6.28
C PHE A 54 -2.84 -14.71 -5.24
N LYS A 55 -3.37 -15.49 -4.29
CA LYS A 55 -4.33 -15.04 -3.25
C LYS A 55 -3.83 -13.86 -2.39
N ASN A 56 -2.52 -13.63 -2.35
CA ASN A 56 -1.89 -12.55 -1.58
C ASN A 56 -1.93 -11.17 -2.26
N LEU A 57 -2.46 -11.06 -3.48
CA LEU A 57 -2.72 -9.78 -4.16
C LEU A 57 -4.10 -9.20 -3.80
N ARG A 58 -4.69 -9.60 -2.66
CA ARG A 58 -6.02 -9.10 -2.26
C ARG A 58 -5.98 -7.61 -1.89
N ASN A 59 -6.81 -6.89 -2.60
CA ASN A 59 -7.33 -5.53 -2.41
C ASN A 59 -7.22 -4.98 -0.98
N PHE A 60 -6.67 -3.77 -0.85
CA PHE A 60 -6.58 -3.06 0.42
C PHE A 60 -7.57 -1.88 0.47
N ASP A 61 -8.32 -1.76 1.56
CA ASP A 61 -9.24 -0.63 1.77
C ASP A 61 -8.45 0.64 2.15
N SER A 62 -8.64 1.72 1.39
CA SER A 62 -8.03 3.02 1.66
C SER A 62 -8.40 3.61 3.02
N LEU A 63 -9.61 3.37 3.52
CA LEU A 63 -10.03 3.85 4.84
C LEU A 63 -9.16 3.27 5.95
N LEU A 64 -8.78 2.00 5.80
CA LEU A 64 -7.98 1.26 6.77
C LEU A 64 -6.56 1.83 6.89
N VAL A 65 -5.97 2.29 5.79
CA VAL A 65 -4.69 3.04 5.83
C VAL A 65 -4.84 4.37 6.53
N ILE A 66 -5.91 5.13 6.23
CA ILE A 66 -6.15 6.45 6.82
C ILE A 66 -6.30 6.34 8.34
N LEU A 67 -7.12 5.38 8.81
CA LEU A 67 -7.30 5.11 10.24
C LEU A 67 -5.97 4.76 10.91
N THR A 68 -5.15 3.93 10.26
CA THR A 68 -3.83 3.55 10.76
C THR A 68 -2.90 4.76 10.85
N ILE A 69 -2.88 5.64 9.85
CA ILE A 69 -2.05 6.86 9.87
C ILE A 69 -2.45 7.74 11.06
N VAL A 70 -3.75 7.97 11.26
CA VAL A 70 -4.25 8.80 12.37
C VAL A 70 -3.88 8.18 13.71
N HIS A 71 -4.15 6.89 13.89
CA HIS A 71 -3.80 6.17 15.11
C HIS A 71 -2.29 6.27 15.38
N VAL A 72 -1.46 5.95 14.40
CA VAL A 72 -0.01 5.98 14.54
C VAL A 72 0.52 7.41 14.75
N ALA A 73 -0.12 8.44 14.22
CA ALA A 73 0.26 9.84 14.45
C ALA A 73 0.01 10.29 15.89
N THR A 74 -0.99 9.71 16.59
CA THR A 74 -1.24 10.01 18.01
C THR A 74 -0.23 9.41 18.97
N PHE A 75 0.57 8.42 18.52
CA PHE A 75 1.65 7.84 19.32
C PHE A 75 3.01 8.38 18.87
N SER A 76 3.67 9.12 19.76
CA SER A 76 5.05 9.56 19.56
C SER A 76 5.98 8.35 19.67
N SER A 77 6.67 8.01 18.58
CA SER A 77 7.76 7.04 18.59
C SER A 77 8.94 7.63 17.82
N LYS A 78 10.11 7.70 18.46
CA LYS A 78 11.34 8.30 17.90
C LYS A 78 12.09 7.37 16.95
N ARG A 79 11.38 6.61 16.11
CA ARG A 79 12.02 5.60 15.25
C ARG A 79 11.43 5.61 13.85
N ILE A 80 12.30 5.33 12.89
CA ILE A 80 11.91 5.01 11.52
C ILE A 80 11.21 3.64 11.54
N TYR A 81 9.97 3.58 11.05
CA TYR A 81 9.23 2.33 11.00
C TYR A 81 8.47 2.17 9.67
N ILE A 82 8.41 0.95 9.17
CA ILE A 82 7.73 0.60 7.93
C ILE A 82 6.56 -0.31 8.24
N TYR A 83 5.34 0.19 8.12
CA TYR A 83 4.11 -0.58 8.26
C TYR A 83 3.77 -1.26 6.93
N LYS A 84 3.82 -2.60 6.92
CA LYS A 84 3.35 -3.43 5.81
C LYS A 84 1.85 -3.68 5.92
N THR A 85 1.23 -4.09 4.81
CA THR A 85 -0.18 -4.49 4.70
C THR A 85 -0.73 -5.24 5.91
N GLU A 86 -0.04 -6.28 6.38
CA GLU A 86 -0.51 -7.13 7.47
C GLU A 86 -0.45 -6.44 8.84
N GLU A 87 0.43 -5.45 9.02
CA GLU A 87 0.52 -4.64 10.23
C GLU A 87 -0.55 -3.55 10.24
N ILE A 88 -0.80 -2.92 9.08
CA ILE A 88 -1.88 -1.94 8.91
C ILE A 88 -3.24 -2.59 9.23
N LYS A 89 -3.47 -3.85 8.79
CA LYS A 89 -4.68 -4.64 9.13
C LYS A 89 -4.86 -4.95 10.62
N LYS A 90 -3.79 -4.95 11.41
CA LYS A 90 -3.85 -5.27 12.84
C LYS A 90 -4.11 -4.04 13.71
N ILE A 91 -3.79 -2.86 13.19
CA ILE A 91 -3.90 -1.58 13.92
C ILE A 91 -5.29 -0.97 13.74
N ALA A 92 -5.89 -1.14 12.57
CA ALA A 92 -7.23 -0.66 12.26
C ALA A 92 -8.32 -1.65 12.63
#